data_AF-A0A964XVW5-F1
#
_entry.id   AF-A0A964XVW5-F1
#
_cell.length_a   1.000
_cell.length_b   1.000
_cell.length_c   1.000
_cell.angle_alpha   90.00
_cell.angle_beta   90.00
_cell.angle_gamma   90.00
#
_symmetry.space_group_name_H-M   'P 1'
#
loop_
_entity.id
_entity.type
_entity.pdbx_description
1 polymer ?
#
loop_
_entity_poly.entity_id
_entity_poly.type
_entity_poly.pdbx_seq_one_letter_code
_entity_poly.pdbx_strand_id
1 'polypeptide(L)'
;MASMEFVLEEATIADLHKAIREGRTTCTQVVQRYIERCQRYNGVATVLVTADGTPVSNGLTGSIRAHNPLAFPPQTIPVSEVLPDFHHYQGPPLDLGHMDTTASDPQVHQQMGMVRGIPQSGQLNALSTLNIRGERSVTCKGEFDRHPSLGPLPPGAPPACDIFRHYPDALEQAAALDAEWGSQPDLQKLPLFGVVFSFKDAFDTKDMRSTGGGDAAYDIDFPARDHRLVDQLRQKGAIIFAKALMTEYNGRAGDPGGDHHPQKVFPSLLGFQRSTWGGTPVNPYDTTRSASLGSSSGSGVSVSA
;
A
#
# COMPACT_ATOMS: atom_id res chain seq x y z
N MET A 1 1.78 -16.98 36.93
CA MET A 1 0.64 -16.50 36.13
C MET A 1 1.12 -16.31 34.71
N ALA A 2 0.52 -16.98 33.72
CA ALA A 2 0.89 -16.73 32.32
C ALA A 2 0.55 -15.28 32.00
N SER A 3 1.56 -14.50 31.58
CA SER A 3 1.36 -13.15 31.07
C SER A 3 0.34 -13.21 29.94
N MET A 4 -0.78 -12.47 30.04
CA MET A 4 -1.70 -12.34 28.91
C MET A 4 -0.97 -11.74 27.71
N GLU A 5 -1.12 -12.35 26.56
CA GLU A 5 -0.51 -11.88 25.31
C GLU A 5 -1.03 -10.49 24.94
N PHE A 6 -0.18 -9.61 24.41
CA PHE A 6 -0.61 -8.32 23.87
C PHE A 6 -1.53 -8.55 22.65
N VAL A 7 -2.65 -7.83 22.56
CA VAL A 7 -3.57 -7.83 21.40
C VAL A 7 -3.40 -6.51 20.68
N LEU A 8 -3.24 -6.54 19.35
CA LEU A 8 -2.90 -5.36 18.55
C LEU A 8 -4.15 -4.56 18.16
N GLU A 9 -5.23 -5.27 17.86
CA GLU A 9 -6.51 -4.73 17.45
C GLU A 9 -7.09 -3.81 18.54
N GLU A 10 -7.49 -2.60 18.14
CA GLU A 10 -8.04 -1.55 19.02
C GLU A 10 -7.12 -1.13 20.19
N ALA A 11 -5.86 -1.56 20.21
CA ALA A 11 -4.90 -1.15 21.22
C ALA A 11 -4.51 0.32 21.03
N THR A 12 -4.57 1.09 22.11
CA THR A 12 -4.08 2.47 22.09
C THR A 12 -2.55 2.50 22.11
N ILE A 13 -1.95 3.65 21.77
CA ILE A 13 -0.51 3.89 21.96
C ILE A 13 -0.09 3.66 23.43
N ALA A 14 -0.95 4.01 24.39
CA ALA A 14 -0.69 3.78 25.80
C ALA A 14 -0.66 2.28 26.15
N ASP A 15 -1.56 1.48 25.57
CA ASP A 15 -1.60 0.03 25.77
C ASP A 15 -0.35 -0.65 25.20
N LEU A 16 0.10 -0.21 24.01
CA LEU A 16 1.35 -0.66 23.40
C LEU A 16 2.55 -0.35 24.30
N HIS A 17 2.72 0.90 24.73
CA HIS A 17 3.84 1.27 25.61
C HIS A 17 3.82 0.49 26.93
N LYS A 18 2.62 0.30 27.52
CA LYS A 18 2.46 -0.52 28.72
C LYS A 18 2.86 -1.97 28.45
N ALA A 19 2.44 -2.54 27.34
CA ALA A 19 2.80 -3.91 26.95
C ALA A 19 4.30 -4.11 26.78
N ILE A 20 4.98 -3.16 26.13
CA ILE A 20 6.44 -3.19 25.98
C ILE A 20 7.13 -3.11 27.36
N ARG A 21 6.71 -2.17 28.21
CA ARG A 21 7.29 -1.99 29.56
C ARG A 21 7.10 -3.21 30.47
N GLU A 22 5.99 -3.91 30.30
CA GLU A 22 5.67 -5.15 31.03
C GLU A 22 6.31 -6.40 30.39
N GLY A 23 7.03 -6.26 29.28
CA GLY A 23 7.66 -7.37 28.54
C GLY A 23 6.66 -8.30 27.86
N ARG A 24 5.43 -7.84 27.61
CA ARG A 24 4.36 -8.59 26.92
C ARG A 24 4.48 -8.54 25.40
N THR A 25 5.21 -7.56 24.87
CA THR A 25 5.54 -7.48 23.45
C THR A 25 6.84 -6.70 23.24
N THR A 26 7.37 -6.69 22.01
CA THR A 26 8.48 -5.85 21.55
C THR A 26 8.09 -5.10 20.28
N CYS A 27 8.85 -4.07 19.88
CA CYS A 27 8.62 -3.35 18.64
C CYS A 27 8.64 -4.31 17.43
N THR A 28 9.60 -5.24 17.41
CA THR A 28 9.74 -6.23 16.34
C THR A 28 8.51 -7.13 16.25
N GLN A 29 7.99 -7.61 17.38
CA GLN A 29 6.77 -8.42 17.41
C GLN A 29 5.54 -7.66 16.92
N VAL A 30 5.47 -6.36 17.21
CA VAL A 30 4.36 -5.49 16.76
C VAL A 30 4.42 -5.31 15.24
N VAL A 31 5.60 -5.02 14.67
CA VAL A 31 5.78 -4.94 13.21
C VAL A 31 5.43 -6.27 12.54
N GLN A 32 5.91 -7.38 13.08
CA GLN A 32 5.62 -8.72 12.56
C GLN A 32 4.11 -9.01 12.50
N ARG A 33 3.35 -8.62 13.54
CA ARG A 33 1.89 -8.76 13.55
C ARG A 33 1.19 -7.88 12.51
N TYR A 34 1.70 -6.68 12.23
CA TYR A 34 1.18 -5.86 11.13
C TYR A 34 1.49 -6.49 9.76
N ILE A 35 2.66 -7.11 9.58
CA ILE A 35 2.97 -7.88 8.36
C ILE A 35 1.99 -9.03 8.18
N GLU A 36 1.74 -9.82 9.22
CA GLU A 36 0.79 -10.94 9.21
C GLU A 36 -0.64 -10.47 8.86
N ARG A 37 -1.07 -9.32 9.40
CA ARG A 37 -2.35 -8.71 9.03
C ARG A 37 -2.39 -8.26 7.57
N CYS A 38 -1.30 -7.71 7.05
CA CYS A 38 -1.19 -7.38 5.62
C CYS A 38 -1.28 -8.63 4.73
N GLN A 39 -0.62 -9.72 5.11
CA GLN A 39 -0.73 -11.01 4.41
C GLN A 39 -2.17 -11.52 4.39
N ARG A 40 -2.91 -11.31 5.49
CA ARG A 40 -4.28 -11.80 5.63
C ARG A 40 -5.30 -10.95 4.90
N TYR A 41 -5.16 -9.63 4.92
CA TYR A 41 -6.23 -8.69 4.55
C TYR A 41 -5.86 -7.65 3.49
N ASN A 42 -4.60 -7.53 3.05
CA ASN A 42 -4.17 -6.45 2.13
C ASN A 42 -4.01 -6.88 0.66
N GLY A 43 -4.79 -7.87 0.22
CA GLY A 43 -4.87 -8.30 -1.17
C GLY A 43 -5.91 -7.53 -2.01
N VAL A 44 -6.08 -7.97 -3.26
CA VAL A 44 -7.07 -7.43 -4.20
C VAL A 44 -8.49 -7.72 -3.69
N ALA A 45 -9.34 -6.69 -3.68
CA ALA A 45 -10.68 -6.75 -3.13
C ALA A 45 -11.78 -6.48 -4.16
N THR A 46 -11.42 -6.43 -5.43
CA THR A 46 -12.25 -5.97 -6.54
C THR A 46 -12.25 -6.94 -7.71
N VAL A 47 -13.38 -6.99 -8.42
CA VAL A 47 -13.52 -7.62 -9.74
C VAL A 47 -13.64 -6.55 -10.82
N LEU A 48 -13.18 -6.88 -12.03
CA LEU A 48 -13.37 -6.01 -13.20
C LEU A 48 -14.85 -5.97 -13.61
N VAL A 49 -15.29 -4.81 -14.07
CA VAL A 49 -16.60 -4.60 -14.71
C VAL A 49 -16.38 -4.53 -16.21
N THR A 50 -16.69 -5.60 -16.93
CA THR A 50 -16.46 -5.73 -18.38
C THR A 50 -17.75 -5.49 -19.17
N ALA A 51 -17.70 -5.51 -20.50
CA ALA A 51 -18.89 -5.26 -21.32
C ALA A 51 -20.00 -6.31 -21.08
N ASP A 52 -19.62 -7.58 -20.89
CA ASP A 52 -20.53 -8.72 -20.90
C ASP A 52 -20.27 -9.75 -19.79
N GLY A 53 -19.30 -9.50 -18.89
CA GLY A 53 -18.94 -10.43 -17.82
C GLY A 53 -17.98 -11.53 -18.27
N THR A 54 -17.39 -11.43 -19.47
CA THR A 54 -16.38 -12.40 -19.93
C THR A 54 -15.18 -12.42 -18.98
N PRO A 55 -14.73 -13.61 -18.51
CA PRO A 55 -13.55 -13.73 -17.66
C PRO A 55 -12.27 -13.21 -18.34
N VAL A 56 -11.35 -12.70 -17.53
CA VAL A 56 -9.98 -12.38 -17.98
C VAL A 56 -9.02 -13.55 -17.77
N SER A 57 -7.82 -13.44 -18.33
CA SER A 57 -6.75 -14.43 -18.16
C SER A 57 -6.52 -14.76 -16.68
N ASN A 58 -6.41 -16.05 -16.39
CA ASN A 58 -6.09 -16.54 -15.05
C ASN A 58 -4.57 -16.51 -14.80
N GLY A 59 -4.18 -16.52 -13.53
CA GLY A 59 -2.76 -16.61 -13.13
C GLY A 59 -1.97 -15.31 -13.31
N LEU A 60 -2.64 -14.18 -13.56
CA LEU A 60 -1.99 -12.87 -13.58
C LEU A 60 -1.58 -12.46 -12.17
N THR A 61 -0.34 -12.01 -12.02
CA THR A 61 0.24 -11.59 -10.75
C THR A 61 0.54 -10.09 -10.76
N GLY A 62 0.23 -9.43 -9.64
CA GLY A 62 0.56 -8.04 -9.37
C GLY A 62 1.82 -7.89 -8.55
N SER A 63 2.04 -6.68 -8.01
CA SER A 63 3.21 -6.39 -7.18
C SER A 63 3.24 -7.24 -5.91
N ILE A 64 4.43 -7.42 -5.35
CA ILE A 64 4.61 -8.12 -4.08
C ILE A 64 4.15 -7.20 -2.95
N ARG A 65 3.33 -7.75 -2.04
CA ARG A 65 2.94 -7.10 -0.78
C ARG A 65 2.99 -8.11 0.34
N ALA A 66 3.77 -7.80 1.39
CA ALA A 66 3.96 -8.66 2.54
C ALA A 66 4.43 -10.07 2.12
N HIS A 67 5.46 -10.11 1.26
CA HIS A 67 6.10 -11.30 0.71
C HIS A 67 5.29 -12.11 -0.32
N ASN A 68 4.05 -11.70 -0.65
CA ASN A 68 3.20 -12.43 -1.59
C ASN A 68 2.87 -11.56 -2.82
N PRO A 69 2.98 -12.09 -4.05
CA PRO A 69 2.46 -11.40 -5.23
C PRO A 69 0.94 -11.26 -5.12
N LEU A 70 0.41 -10.10 -5.50
CA LEU A 70 -1.04 -9.92 -5.60
C LEU A 70 -1.62 -10.89 -6.65
N ALA A 71 -2.76 -11.50 -6.33
CA ALA A 71 -3.52 -12.33 -7.25
C ALA A 71 -4.82 -11.61 -7.63
N PHE A 72 -5.18 -11.67 -8.93
CA PHE A 72 -6.39 -11.06 -9.44
C PHE A 72 -7.46 -12.11 -9.74
N PRO A 73 -8.74 -11.87 -9.37
CA PRO A 73 -9.81 -12.77 -9.73
C PRO A 73 -10.03 -12.77 -11.26
N PRO A 74 -10.10 -13.94 -11.92
CA PRO A 74 -10.36 -14.00 -13.36
C PRO A 74 -11.82 -13.71 -13.70
N GLN A 75 -12.74 -13.89 -12.74
CA GLN A 75 -14.15 -13.58 -12.92
C GLN A 75 -14.36 -12.07 -13.03
N THR A 76 -15.25 -11.68 -13.94
CA THR A 76 -15.69 -10.30 -14.12
C THR A 76 -17.21 -10.24 -14.02
N ILE A 77 -17.76 -9.04 -13.94
CA ILE A 77 -19.21 -8.83 -14.02
C ILE A 77 -19.55 -7.94 -15.22
N PRO A 78 -20.70 -8.15 -15.87
CA PRO A 78 -21.14 -7.29 -16.96
C PRO A 78 -21.46 -5.88 -16.43
N VAL A 79 -21.18 -4.87 -17.25
CA VAL A 79 -21.49 -3.47 -16.94
C VAL A 79 -22.98 -3.26 -16.68
N SER A 80 -23.87 -4.07 -17.27
CA SER A 80 -25.31 -4.03 -17.01
C SER A 80 -25.70 -4.37 -15.57
N GLU A 81 -24.86 -5.08 -14.80
CA GLU A 81 -25.11 -5.27 -13.36
C GLU A 81 -24.88 -4.00 -12.53
N VAL A 82 -24.10 -3.04 -13.05
CA VAL A 82 -23.78 -1.80 -12.34
C VAL A 82 -24.50 -0.60 -12.94
N LEU A 83 -24.69 -0.61 -14.26
CA LEU A 83 -25.41 0.37 -15.06
C LEU A 83 -26.48 -0.37 -15.88
N PRO A 84 -27.67 -0.66 -15.30
CA PRO A 84 -28.71 -1.49 -15.95
C PRO A 84 -29.12 -1.03 -17.35
N ASP A 85 -29.16 0.29 -17.57
CA ASP A 85 -29.51 0.90 -18.85
C ASP A 85 -28.29 1.26 -19.70
N PHE A 86 -27.15 0.57 -19.52
CA PHE A 86 -25.90 0.87 -20.23
C PHE A 86 -26.06 0.91 -21.76
N HIS A 87 -26.93 0.07 -22.34
CA HIS A 87 -27.22 0.06 -23.77
C HIS A 87 -27.88 1.34 -24.30
N HIS A 88 -28.45 2.18 -23.42
CA HIS A 88 -28.98 3.49 -23.75
C HIS A 88 -27.96 4.63 -23.62
N TYR A 89 -26.76 4.36 -23.10
CA TYR A 89 -25.73 5.37 -22.91
C TYR A 89 -25.18 5.85 -24.25
N GLN A 90 -25.27 7.16 -24.49
CA GLN A 90 -24.83 7.83 -25.73
C GLN A 90 -23.62 8.77 -25.52
N GLY A 91 -23.03 8.77 -24.32
CA GLY A 91 -21.88 9.61 -24.01
C GLY A 91 -20.55 9.05 -24.53
N PRO A 92 -19.41 9.69 -24.19
CA PRO A 92 -18.09 9.20 -24.55
C PRO A 92 -17.86 7.77 -24.05
N PRO A 93 -17.08 6.92 -24.77
CA PRO A 93 -16.84 5.54 -24.38
C PRO A 93 -16.43 5.40 -22.91
N LEU A 94 -16.99 4.42 -22.19
CA LEU A 94 -16.59 4.16 -20.81
C LEU A 94 -15.29 3.36 -20.75
N ASP A 95 -14.45 3.66 -19.76
CA ASP A 95 -13.26 2.86 -19.47
C ASP A 95 -13.64 1.61 -18.67
N LEU A 96 -14.19 0.62 -19.38
CA LEU A 96 -14.54 -0.68 -18.82
C LEU A 96 -13.30 -1.39 -18.25
N GLY A 97 -13.52 -2.28 -17.29
CA GLY A 97 -12.48 -3.01 -16.59
C GLY A 97 -11.61 -3.85 -17.52
N HIS A 98 -10.29 -3.73 -17.36
CA HIS A 98 -9.29 -4.49 -18.11
C HIS A 98 -8.05 -4.74 -17.24
N MET A 99 -7.21 -5.68 -17.67
CA MET A 99 -5.92 -5.96 -17.06
C MET A 99 -4.83 -5.38 -17.94
N ASP A 100 -3.92 -4.60 -17.35
CA ASP A 100 -2.72 -4.08 -18.02
C ASP A 100 -1.46 -4.54 -17.29
N THR A 101 -0.35 -4.57 -18.02
CA THR A 101 0.98 -4.61 -17.41
C THR A 101 1.34 -3.23 -16.86
N THR A 102 2.04 -3.17 -15.72
CA THR A 102 2.50 -1.90 -15.15
C THR A 102 3.60 -1.26 -16.00
N ALA A 103 3.62 0.07 -16.05
CA ALA A 103 4.63 0.85 -16.74
C ALA A 103 6.00 0.77 -16.05
N SER A 104 6.04 0.60 -14.73
CA SER A 104 7.31 0.43 -13.99
C SER A 104 7.89 -0.98 -14.10
N ASP A 105 7.06 -2.01 -14.27
CA ASP A 105 7.49 -3.39 -14.44
C ASP A 105 6.52 -4.17 -15.36
N PRO A 106 6.89 -4.40 -16.64
CA PRO A 106 6.04 -5.12 -17.59
C PRO A 106 5.74 -6.57 -17.22
N GLN A 107 6.42 -7.14 -16.21
CA GLN A 107 6.13 -8.49 -15.70
C GLN A 107 4.98 -8.50 -14.67
N VAL A 108 4.59 -7.33 -14.18
CA VAL A 108 3.57 -7.14 -13.15
C VAL A 108 2.28 -6.60 -13.78
N HIS A 109 1.14 -7.08 -13.31
CA HIS A 109 -0.18 -6.69 -13.82
C HIS A 109 -0.98 -5.84 -12.82
N GLN A 110 -1.94 -5.06 -13.32
CA GLN A 110 -2.87 -4.27 -12.52
C GLN A 110 -4.28 -4.23 -13.13
N GLN A 111 -5.31 -4.14 -12.28
CA GLN A 111 -6.68 -3.84 -12.68
C GLN A 111 -6.83 -2.36 -13.07
N MET A 112 -7.27 -2.12 -14.29
CA MET A 112 -7.55 -0.82 -14.85
C MET A 112 -9.03 -0.67 -15.24
N GLY A 113 -9.48 0.55 -15.51
CA GLY A 113 -10.89 0.86 -15.76
C GLY A 113 -11.86 0.58 -14.59
N MET A 114 -13.11 0.27 -14.95
CA MET A 114 -14.21 0.01 -14.02
C MET A 114 -14.03 -1.28 -13.22
N VAL A 115 -14.20 -1.15 -11.90
CA VAL A 115 -14.14 -2.24 -10.93
C VAL A 115 -15.32 -2.16 -9.96
N ARG A 116 -15.66 -3.30 -9.34
CA ARG A 116 -16.61 -3.40 -8.23
C ARG A 116 -15.97 -4.15 -7.08
N GLY A 117 -16.26 -3.71 -5.85
CA GLY A 117 -15.84 -4.40 -4.63
C GLY A 117 -16.53 -5.76 -4.49
N ILE A 118 -15.77 -6.77 -4.06
CA ILE A 118 -16.27 -8.13 -3.85
C ILE A 118 -16.97 -8.18 -2.48
N PRO A 119 -18.22 -8.65 -2.37
CA PRO A 119 -18.89 -8.81 -1.07
C PRO A 119 -18.09 -9.75 -0.15
N GLN A 120 -17.86 -9.32 1.09
CA GLN A 120 -17.12 -10.09 2.10
C GLN A 120 -15.78 -10.64 1.57
N SER A 121 -15.04 -9.82 0.81
CA SER A 121 -13.80 -10.21 0.13
C SER A 121 -12.75 -10.84 1.04
N GLY A 122 -12.77 -10.49 2.34
CA GLY A 122 -11.68 -10.76 3.27
C GLY A 122 -10.40 -9.99 2.92
N GLN A 123 -10.46 -9.07 1.96
CA GLN A 123 -9.33 -8.29 1.43
C GLN A 123 -9.73 -6.81 1.32
N LEU A 124 -8.78 -5.90 1.51
CA LEU A 124 -9.04 -4.46 1.64
C LEU A 124 -8.23 -3.60 0.68
N ASN A 125 -7.07 -4.08 0.24
CA ASN A 125 -6.15 -3.36 -0.64
C ASN A 125 -5.77 -1.94 -0.12
N ALA A 126 -5.52 -1.80 1.19
CA ALA A 126 -5.33 -0.51 1.87
C ALA A 126 -3.91 0.08 1.72
N LEU A 127 -2.89 -0.75 1.63
CA LEU A 127 -1.47 -0.35 1.59
C LEU A 127 -0.84 -0.76 0.26
N SER A 128 -0.12 0.16 -0.39
CA SER A 128 0.45 -0.03 -1.73
C SER A 128 1.90 -0.48 -1.73
N THR A 129 2.70 -0.03 -0.77
CA THR A 129 4.13 -0.38 -0.61
C THR A 129 4.38 -0.62 0.87
N LEU A 130 5.02 -1.73 1.23
CA LEU A 130 5.44 -1.99 2.61
C LEU A 130 6.95 -1.82 2.75
N ASN A 131 7.40 -1.32 3.89
CA ASN A 131 8.81 -1.13 4.20
C ASN A 131 9.46 -2.45 4.62
N ILE A 132 9.57 -3.35 3.65
CA ILE A 132 10.16 -4.68 3.78
C ILE A 132 11.21 -4.78 2.69
N ARG A 133 12.41 -5.28 3.04
CA ARG A 133 13.49 -5.41 2.07
C ARG A 133 13.06 -6.17 0.81
N GLY A 134 13.47 -5.62 -0.33
CA GLY A 134 13.24 -6.21 -1.65
C GLY A 134 11.84 -5.97 -2.24
N GLU A 135 10.86 -5.47 -1.46
CA GLU A 135 9.52 -5.11 -1.97
C GLU A 135 9.19 -3.61 -1.87
N ARG A 136 10.00 -2.84 -1.14
CA ARG A 136 9.78 -1.42 -0.87
C ARG A 136 10.12 -0.44 -2.01
N SER A 137 10.64 -0.94 -3.13
CA SER A 137 10.95 -0.16 -4.35
C SER A 137 10.88 -1.06 -5.58
N VAL A 138 10.41 -0.54 -6.72
CA VAL A 138 10.50 -1.23 -8.02
C VAL A 138 11.90 -1.11 -8.60
N THR A 139 12.50 0.08 -8.50
CA THR A 139 13.86 0.36 -9.00
C THR A 139 14.91 -0.49 -8.28
N CYS A 140 14.77 -0.67 -6.96
CA CYS A 140 15.69 -1.43 -6.12
C CYS A 140 15.08 -2.73 -5.59
N LYS A 141 14.25 -3.40 -6.40
CA LYS A 141 13.55 -4.63 -5.97
C LYS A 141 14.48 -5.83 -5.74
N GLY A 142 14.01 -6.78 -4.93
CA GLY A 142 14.69 -8.05 -4.67
C GLY A 142 16.12 -7.88 -4.15
N GLU A 143 17.07 -8.58 -4.78
CA GLU A 143 18.49 -8.53 -4.38
C GLU A 143 19.14 -7.15 -4.51
N PHE A 144 18.52 -6.19 -5.20
CA PHE A 144 19.04 -4.83 -5.28
C PHE A 144 18.84 -4.04 -3.97
N ASP A 145 18.03 -4.54 -3.04
CA ASP A 145 17.83 -4.00 -1.69
C ASP A 145 18.29 -4.96 -0.58
N ARG A 146 19.14 -5.94 -0.93
CA ARG A 146 19.76 -6.85 0.03
C ARG A 146 20.59 -6.07 1.07
N HIS A 147 20.51 -6.48 2.33
CA HIS A 147 21.19 -5.79 3.44
C HIS A 147 22.71 -5.68 3.17
N PRO A 148 23.36 -4.53 3.45
CA PRO A 148 24.80 -4.32 3.20
C PRO A 148 25.73 -5.39 3.79
N SER A 149 25.38 -5.98 4.93
CA SER A 149 26.17 -7.05 5.56
C SER A 149 26.26 -8.34 4.72
N LEU A 150 25.39 -8.51 3.73
CA LEU A 150 25.38 -9.67 2.83
C LEU A 150 26.32 -9.49 1.62
N GLY A 151 27.08 -8.39 1.58
CA GLY A 151 28.08 -8.10 0.57
C GLY A 151 27.62 -7.10 -0.50
N PRO A 152 28.35 -7.02 -1.64
CA PRO A 152 28.02 -6.09 -2.72
C PRO A 152 26.69 -6.44 -3.39
N LEU A 153 26.10 -5.45 -4.06
CA LEU A 153 24.94 -5.66 -4.93
C LEU A 153 25.34 -6.48 -6.16
N PRO A 154 24.43 -7.30 -6.71
CA PRO A 154 24.67 -8.02 -7.95
C PRO A 154 24.83 -7.05 -9.15
N PRO A 155 25.50 -7.49 -10.24
CA PRO A 155 25.60 -6.70 -11.46
C PRO A 155 24.22 -6.28 -12.00
N GLY A 156 24.13 -5.06 -12.54
CA GLY A 156 22.88 -4.50 -13.07
C GLY A 156 22.04 -3.72 -12.06
N ALA A 157 22.40 -3.73 -10.77
CA ALA A 157 21.76 -2.86 -9.79
C ALA A 157 22.05 -1.37 -10.10
N PRO A 158 21.03 -0.50 -10.12
CA PRO A 158 21.23 0.94 -10.24
C PRO A 158 22.14 1.47 -9.11
N PRO A 159 23.06 2.42 -9.36
CA PRO A 159 23.95 2.96 -8.32
C PRO A 159 23.22 3.51 -7.09
N ALA A 160 22.05 4.11 -7.30
CA ALA A 160 21.23 4.63 -6.21
C ALA A 160 20.72 3.54 -5.25
N CYS A 161 20.64 2.27 -5.69
CA CYS A 161 20.23 1.17 -4.83
C CYS A 161 21.25 0.85 -3.74
N ASP A 162 22.53 1.18 -3.96
CA ASP A 162 23.53 1.05 -2.90
C ASP A 162 23.27 2.06 -1.77
N ILE A 163 22.84 3.28 -2.11
CA ILE A 163 22.40 4.28 -1.10
C ILE A 163 21.11 3.80 -0.42
N PHE A 164 20.13 3.36 -1.21
CA PHE A 164 18.81 2.96 -0.73
C PHE A 164 18.87 1.84 0.31
N ARG A 165 19.62 0.78 0.04
CA ARG A 165 19.67 -0.42 0.90
C ARG A 165 20.30 -0.17 2.27
N HIS A 166 20.97 0.97 2.47
CA HIS A 166 21.47 1.41 3.78
C HIS A 166 20.38 1.97 4.70
N TYR A 167 19.21 2.34 4.17
CA TYR A 167 18.09 2.67 5.03
C TYR A 167 17.51 1.38 5.64
N PRO A 168 17.26 1.36 6.96
CA PRO A 168 16.66 0.19 7.60
C PRO A 168 15.24 0.00 7.10
N ASP A 169 14.83 -1.25 6.95
CA ASP A 169 13.40 -1.56 6.78
C ASP A 169 12.63 -1.47 8.11
N ALA A 170 11.33 -1.74 8.11
CA ALA A 170 10.53 -1.62 9.34
C ALA A 170 10.94 -2.61 10.44
N LEU A 171 11.34 -3.83 10.09
CA LEU A 171 11.78 -4.85 11.05
C LEU A 171 13.15 -4.48 11.61
N GLU A 172 14.06 -3.98 10.78
CA GLU A 172 15.39 -3.52 11.21
C GLU A 172 15.30 -2.30 12.13
N GLN A 173 14.43 -1.34 11.80
CA GLN A 173 14.15 -0.20 12.66
C GLN A 173 13.57 -0.64 14.02
N ALA A 174 12.65 -1.60 14.00
CA ALA A 174 12.04 -2.14 15.21
C ALA A 174 13.07 -2.90 16.08
N ALA A 175 13.92 -3.71 15.47
CA ALA A 175 14.98 -4.44 16.14
C ALA A 175 16.03 -3.49 16.75
N ALA A 176 16.35 -2.39 16.07
CA ALA A 176 17.24 -1.37 16.62
C ALA A 176 16.64 -0.68 17.86
N LEU A 177 15.35 -0.34 17.83
CA LEU A 177 14.65 0.22 18.99
C LEU A 177 14.60 -0.76 20.16
N ASP A 178 14.30 -2.03 19.89
CA ASP A 178 14.28 -3.10 20.90
C ASP A 178 15.67 -3.31 21.52
N ALA A 179 16.74 -3.27 20.73
CA ALA A 179 18.12 -3.44 21.20
C ALA A 179 18.61 -2.26 22.04
N GLU A 180 18.25 -1.02 21.66
CA GLU A 180 18.71 0.18 22.34
C GLU A 180 17.95 0.43 23.66
N TRP A 181 16.63 0.21 23.66
CA TRP A 181 15.76 0.62 24.78
C TRP A 181 15.13 -0.54 25.55
N GLY A 182 15.07 -1.73 24.96
CA GLY A 182 14.38 -2.88 25.54
C GLY A 182 12.97 -2.55 26.01
N SER A 183 12.64 -2.94 27.25
CA SER A 183 11.37 -2.61 27.91
C SER A 183 11.39 -1.29 28.70
N GLN A 184 12.44 -0.46 28.57
CA GLN A 184 12.60 0.77 29.33
C GLN A 184 12.84 2.01 28.43
N PRO A 185 11.95 2.28 27.45
CA PRO A 185 12.09 3.46 26.60
C PRO A 185 11.93 4.77 27.37
N ASP A 186 12.71 5.79 27.01
CA ASP A 186 12.51 7.17 27.45
C ASP A 186 11.32 7.80 26.68
N LEU A 187 10.10 7.55 27.16
CA LEU A 187 8.86 8.03 26.52
C LEU A 187 8.70 9.55 26.52
N GLN A 188 9.50 10.30 27.29
CA GLN A 188 9.51 11.77 27.18
C GLN A 188 10.21 12.21 25.90
N LYS A 189 11.31 11.53 25.53
CA LYS A 189 12.03 11.76 24.27
C LYS A 189 11.36 11.06 23.09
N LEU A 190 10.86 9.85 23.32
CA LEU A 190 10.30 8.93 22.32
C LEU A 190 8.80 8.66 22.59
N PRO A 191 7.92 9.68 22.49
CA PRO A 191 6.49 9.53 22.76
C PRO A 191 5.77 8.62 21.76
N LEU A 192 6.44 8.17 20.70
CA LEU A 192 5.91 7.25 19.69
C LEU A 192 6.73 5.95 19.63
N PHE A 193 7.46 5.61 20.70
CA PHE A 193 8.32 4.43 20.75
C PHE A 193 7.57 3.15 20.33
N GLY A 194 8.00 2.56 19.21
CA GLY A 194 7.43 1.32 18.68
C GLY A 194 6.06 1.49 18.01
N VAL A 195 5.52 2.71 17.92
CA VAL A 195 4.25 2.98 17.23
C VAL A 195 4.46 2.82 15.73
N VAL A 196 3.69 1.93 15.12
CA VAL A 196 3.79 1.59 13.69
C VAL A 196 2.82 2.45 12.88
N PHE A 197 3.35 3.18 11.90
CA PHE A 197 2.59 4.09 11.05
C PHE A 197 2.51 3.60 9.60
N SER A 198 1.34 3.80 8.99
CA SER A 198 1.21 3.90 7.55
C SER A 198 1.07 5.38 7.14
N PHE A 199 1.71 5.76 6.05
CA PHE A 199 1.73 7.13 5.53
C PHE A 199 1.13 7.19 4.15
N LYS A 200 0.22 8.14 3.90
CA LYS A 200 -0.34 8.36 2.56
C LYS A 200 0.79 8.53 1.53
N ASP A 201 0.65 7.93 0.34
CA ASP A 201 1.76 7.83 -0.62
C ASP A 201 2.36 9.17 -1.10
N ALA A 202 1.61 10.27 -0.98
CA ALA A 202 2.06 11.63 -1.28
C ALA A 202 3.12 12.20 -0.32
N PHE A 203 3.40 11.54 0.81
CA PHE A 203 4.42 11.99 1.75
C PHE A 203 5.72 11.24 1.53
N ASP A 204 6.79 11.94 1.16
CA ASP A 204 8.11 11.35 0.95
C ASP A 204 8.60 10.52 2.15
N THR A 205 9.07 9.31 1.86
CA THR A 205 9.77 8.40 2.76
C THR A 205 10.99 7.88 2.02
N LYS A 206 12.20 8.22 2.46
CA LYS A 206 13.44 7.94 1.68
C LYS A 206 13.75 6.45 1.50
N ASP A 207 13.11 5.61 2.31
CA ASP A 207 13.29 4.17 2.38
C ASP A 207 12.16 3.38 1.71
N MET A 208 11.24 4.05 1.00
CA MET A 208 10.19 3.40 0.22
C MET A 208 9.86 4.20 -1.03
N ARG A 209 9.33 3.50 -2.04
CA ARG A 209 8.65 4.11 -3.17
C ARG A 209 7.67 5.19 -2.69
N SER A 210 7.76 6.39 -3.25
CA SER A 210 6.86 7.52 -2.95
C SER A 210 6.52 8.25 -4.25
N THR A 211 5.43 7.87 -4.90
CA THR A 211 5.09 8.36 -6.26
C THR A 211 3.72 9.03 -6.34
N GLY A 212 3.09 9.29 -5.18
CA GLY A 212 1.73 9.82 -5.12
C GLY A 212 0.70 8.85 -5.70
N GLY A 213 1.00 7.54 -5.70
CA GLY A 213 0.20 6.47 -6.29
C GLY A 213 0.48 6.20 -7.76
N GLY A 214 1.27 7.05 -8.44
CA GLY A 214 1.55 6.92 -9.86
C GLY A 214 2.44 5.74 -10.20
N ASP A 215 2.12 5.07 -11.30
CA ASP A 215 2.94 4.08 -11.96
C ASP A 215 3.50 4.61 -13.27
N ALA A 216 4.83 4.67 -13.35
CA ALA A 216 5.58 5.08 -14.51
C ALA A 216 6.97 4.43 -14.44
N ALA A 217 7.69 4.43 -15.57
CA ALA A 217 9.08 4.02 -15.62
C ALA A 217 9.99 5.10 -15.03
N TYR A 218 9.90 5.31 -13.71
CA TYR A 218 10.77 6.23 -12.98
C TYR A 218 12.21 5.73 -13.00
N ASP A 219 13.18 6.62 -13.26
CA ASP A 219 14.60 6.31 -13.09
C ASP A 219 14.88 5.85 -11.66
N ILE A 220 14.28 6.53 -10.67
CA ILE A 220 14.30 6.22 -9.24
C ILE A 220 12.92 6.51 -8.64
N ASP A 221 12.36 5.58 -7.87
CA ASP A 221 11.00 5.70 -7.33
C ASP A 221 10.92 6.06 -5.84
N PHE A 222 12.05 6.26 -5.17
CA PHE A 222 12.15 6.73 -3.78
C PHE A 222 12.80 8.13 -3.70
N PRO A 223 12.38 8.99 -2.75
CA PRO A 223 12.87 10.35 -2.62
C PRO A 223 14.22 10.42 -1.90
N ALA A 224 14.97 11.50 -2.12
CA ALA A 224 16.28 11.69 -1.49
C ALA A 224 16.22 11.94 0.04
N ARG A 225 15.05 12.29 0.58
CA ARG A 225 14.85 12.60 2.00
C ARG A 225 13.42 12.32 2.42
N ASP A 226 13.22 12.12 3.72
CA ASP A 226 11.90 12.06 4.32
C ASP A 226 11.19 13.41 4.23
N HIS A 227 9.87 13.39 4.11
CA HIS A 227 9.04 14.54 4.42
C HIS A 227 9.27 14.95 5.88
N ARG A 228 9.23 16.26 6.19
CA ARG A 228 9.55 16.78 7.53
C ARG A 228 8.75 16.12 8.65
N LEU A 229 7.47 15.81 8.41
CA LEU A 229 6.62 15.10 9.38
C LEU A 229 7.11 13.67 9.63
N VAL A 230 7.49 12.94 8.57
CA VAL A 230 7.98 11.57 8.67
C VAL A 230 9.28 11.53 9.49
N ASP A 231 10.21 12.44 9.17
CA ASP A 231 11.47 12.60 9.92
C ASP A 231 11.23 12.89 11.42
N GLN A 232 10.32 13.82 11.72
CA GLN A 232 9.95 14.14 13.11
C GLN A 232 9.34 12.95 13.85
N LEU A 233 8.49 12.13 13.22
CA LEU A 233 7.93 10.95 13.87
C LEU A 233 9.00 9.89 14.14
N ARG A 234 9.91 9.63 13.19
CA ARG A 234 11.04 8.71 13.39
C ARG A 234 11.90 9.13 14.58
N GLN A 235 12.22 10.42 14.67
CA GLN A 235 12.96 11.00 15.82
C GLN A 235 12.23 10.85 17.16
N LYS A 236 10.91 10.60 17.12
CA LYS A 236 10.07 10.34 18.30
C LYS A 236 9.82 8.85 18.55
N GLY A 237 10.51 7.97 17.83
CA GLY A 237 10.48 6.52 18.03
C GLY A 237 9.46 5.77 17.17
N ALA A 238 8.79 6.46 16.25
CA ALA A 238 7.83 5.83 15.35
C ALA A 238 8.52 4.96 14.29
N ILE A 239 7.85 3.88 13.90
CA ILE A 239 8.25 2.98 12.81
C ILE A 239 7.36 3.29 11.61
N ILE A 240 7.96 3.74 10.51
CA ILE A 240 7.24 4.06 9.27
C ILE A 240 7.21 2.78 8.43
N PHE A 241 6.08 2.09 8.48
CA PHE A 241 5.93 0.71 8.02
C PHE A 241 5.42 0.59 6.60
N ALA A 242 4.57 1.51 6.15
CA ALA A 242 3.92 1.35 4.85
C ALA A 242 3.50 2.67 4.22
N LYS A 243 3.35 2.62 2.90
CA LYS A 243 2.65 3.61 2.09
C LYS A 243 1.19 3.20 1.97
N ALA A 244 0.32 4.05 2.46
CA ALA A 244 -1.12 3.88 2.36
C ALA A 244 -1.59 4.32 0.97
N LEU A 245 -2.46 3.51 0.36
CA LEU A 245 -3.06 3.77 -0.93
C LEU A 245 -3.81 5.10 -0.91
N MET A 246 -3.81 5.79 -2.05
CA MET A 246 -4.48 7.07 -2.22
C MET A 246 -5.02 7.23 -3.62
N THR A 247 -5.93 8.18 -3.82
CA THR A 247 -6.22 8.66 -5.17
C THR A 247 -4.95 9.23 -5.76
N GLU A 248 -4.58 8.72 -6.93
CA GLU A 248 -3.36 9.13 -7.61
C GLU A 248 -3.22 10.65 -7.70
N TYR A 249 -2.05 11.15 -7.33
CA TYR A 249 -1.68 12.57 -7.27
C TYR A 249 -2.65 13.46 -6.47
N ASN A 250 -3.35 12.88 -5.49
CA ASN A 250 -4.45 13.54 -4.76
C ASN A 250 -5.57 14.03 -5.69
N GLY A 251 -5.69 13.46 -6.88
CA GLY A 251 -6.60 13.89 -7.93
C GLY A 251 -8.07 13.80 -7.53
N ARG A 252 -8.90 14.53 -8.25
CA ARG A 252 -10.36 14.52 -8.17
C ARG A 252 -10.93 14.44 -9.59
N ALA A 253 -12.20 14.06 -9.75
CA ALA A 253 -12.85 14.23 -11.05
C ALA A 253 -12.80 15.68 -11.50
N GLY A 254 -12.66 15.84 -12.81
CA GLY A 254 -12.67 17.12 -13.49
C GLY A 254 -11.76 17.07 -14.70
N ASP A 255 -11.87 18.12 -15.51
CA ASP A 255 -10.90 18.42 -16.56
C ASP A 255 -9.85 19.37 -15.97
N PRO A 256 -8.59 18.93 -15.78
CA PRO A 256 -7.52 19.81 -15.32
C PRO A 256 -7.05 20.79 -16.42
N GLY A 257 -7.58 20.69 -17.63
CA GLY A 257 -7.11 21.40 -18.83
C GLY A 257 -5.84 20.76 -19.41
N GLY A 258 -5.21 21.47 -20.35
CA GLY A 258 -4.01 21.04 -21.05
C GLY A 258 -4.29 20.36 -22.39
N ASP A 259 -3.23 19.89 -23.04
CA ASP A 259 -3.29 19.41 -24.44
C ASP A 259 -3.81 17.97 -24.57
N HIS A 260 -4.01 17.26 -23.45
CA HIS A 260 -4.43 15.87 -23.44
C HIS A 260 -5.93 15.76 -23.13
N HIS A 261 -6.67 15.15 -24.05
CA HIS A 261 -8.10 14.88 -23.88
C HIS A 261 -8.35 13.38 -23.74
N PRO A 262 -9.11 12.93 -22.73
CA PRO A 262 -9.35 11.52 -22.51
C PRO A 262 -10.23 10.93 -23.63
N GLN A 263 -9.81 9.80 -24.19
CA GLN A 263 -10.60 9.06 -25.19
C GLN A 263 -11.74 8.24 -24.57
N LYS A 264 -11.63 7.94 -23.28
CA LYS A 264 -12.62 7.21 -22.50
C LYS A 264 -12.89 7.93 -21.18
N VAL A 265 -14.11 7.77 -20.67
CA VAL A 265 -14.50 8.31 -19.36
C VAL A 265 -14.53 7.19 -18.35
N PHE A 266 -13.96 7.44 -17.17
CA PHE A 266 -14.03 6.52 -16.03
C PHE A 266 -15.10 7.03 -15.05
N PRO A 267 -16.35 6.53 -15.13
CA PRO A 267 -17.36 6.84 -14.13
C PRO A 267 -17.01 6.07 -12.86
N SER A 268 -16.42 6.74 -11.88
CA SER A 268 -16.07 6.03 -10.65
C SER A 268 -17.33 5.68 -9.86
N LEU A 269 -17.62 4.37 -9.80
CA LEU A 269 -18.72 3.79 -9.03
C LEU A 269 -18.37 3.58 -7.54
N LEU A 270 -17.08 3.74 -7.21
CA LEU A 270 -16.51 3.56 -5.88
C LEU A 270 -15.70 4.78 -5.43
N GLY A 271 -16.02 6.00 -5.90
CA GLY A 271 -15.31 7.23 -5.52
C GLY A 271 -13.90 7.39 -6.13
N PHE A 272 -13.29 8.57 -6.01
CA PHE A 272 -11.94 8.80 -6.54
C PHE A 272 -10.93 8.26 -5.54
N GLN A 273 -10.53 6.99 -5.64
CA GLN A 273 -9.70 6.37 -4.60
C GLN A 273 -8.75 5.29 -5.11
N ARG A 274 -8.44 5.31 -6.40
CA ARG A 274 -7.53 4.35 -7.04
C ARG A 274 -6.21 5.02 -7.41
N SER A 275 -5.19 4.18 -7.57
CA SER A 275 -3.96 4.59 -8.25
C SER A 275 -3.44 3.48 -9.17
N THR A 276 -2.70 3.88 -10.20
CA THR A 276 -2.11 2.96 -11.18
C THR A 276 -1.10 2.01 -10.55
N TRP A 277 -0.41 2.44 -9.48
CA TRP A 277 0.45 1.56 -8.68
C TRP A 277 -0.34 0.68 -7.68
N GLY A 278 -1.23 1.31 -6.92
CA GLY A 278 -1.84 0.72 -5.73
C GLY A 278 -3.11 -0.11 -6.00
N GLY A 279 -3.78 0.12 -7.13
CA GLY A 279 -5.10 -0.43 -7.42
C GLY A 279 -6.21 0.33 -6.68
N THR A 280 -7.26 -0.37 -6.28
CA THR A 280 -8.45 0.23 -5.62
C THR A 280 -8.70 -0.37 -4.23
N PRO A 281 -8.75 0.43 -3.15
CA PRO A 281 -9.13 -0.01 -1.82
C PRO A 281 -10.65 -0.09 -1.67
N VAL A 282 -11.12 -0.92 -0.75
CA VAL A 282 -12.55 -1.05 -0.41
C VAL A 282 -12.81 -0.69 1.05
N ASN A 283 -14.06 -0.38 1.37
CA ASN A 283 -14.46 -0.06 2.73
C ASN A 283 -14.39 -1.30 3.63
N PRO A 284 -13.75 -1.24 4.82
CA PRO A 284 -13.64 -2.39 5.70
C PRO A 284 -14.97 -2.83 6.34
N TYR A 285 -15.97 -1.94 6.40
CA TYR A 285 -17.30 -2.24 6.94
C TYR A 285 -18.25 -2.85 5.89
N ASP A 286 -18.04 -2.56 4.61
CA ASP A 286 -18.78 -3.13 3.49
C ASP A 286 -17.87 -3.12 2.24
N THR A 287 -17.27 -4.26 1.94
CA THR A 287 -16.27 -4.37 0.86
C THR A 287 -16.86 -4.19 -0.54
N THR A 288 -18.18 -4.02 -0.68
CA THR A 288 -18.83 -3.61 -1.94
C THR A 288 -18.82 -2.09 -2.14
N ARG A 289 -18.44 -1.32 -1.12
CA ARG A 289 -18.47 0.15 -1.10
C ARG A 289 -17.10 0.77 -1.28
N SER A 290 -17.14 2.01 -1.74
CA SER A 290 -16.00 2.92 -1.73
C SER A 290 -15.39 3.03 -0.33
N ALA A 291 -14.07 2.94 -0.21
CA ALA A 291 -13.36 3.19 1.03
C ALA A 291 -13.50 4.66 1.48
N SER A 292 -13.54 5.60 0.54
CA SER A 292 -13.82 7.02 0.76
C SER A 292 -14.01 7.76 -0.58
N LEU A 293 -14.52 8.99 -0.53
CA LEU A 293 -14.45 9.92 -1.66
C LEU A 293 -13.03 10.47 -1.94
N GLY A 294 -12.02 9.98 -1.21
CA GLY A 294 -10.62 10.30 -1.42
C GLY A 294 -10.12 11.57 -0.69
N SER A 295 -8.84 11.92 -0.83
CA SER A 295 -7.82 11.10 -1.47
C SER A 295 -7.03 10.22 -0.51
N SER A 296 -7.31 10.28 0.79
CA SER A 296 -6.61 9.51 1.83
C SER A 296 -7.29 8.18 2.13
N SER A 297 -7.71 7.46 1.08
CA SER A 297 -8.53 6.25 1.19
C SER A 297 -7.82 5.16 1.99
N GLY A 298 -6.63 4.74 1.56
CA GLY A 298 -5.84 3.71 2.21
C GLY A 298 -5.50 4.04 3.67
N SER A 299 -5.24 5.32 3.99
CA SER A 299 -4.98 5.75 5.37
C SER A 299 -6.20 5.58 6.28
N GLY A 300 -7.41 5.85 5.77
CA GLY A 300 -8.63 5.60 6.51
C GLY A 300 -8.88 4.10 6.73
N VAL A 301 -8.67 3.29 5.69
CA VAL A 301 -8.86 1.85 5.76
C VAL A 301 -7.84 1.19 6.69
N SER A 302 -6.55 1.51 6.57
CA SER A 302 -5.47 0.85 7.31
C SER A 302 -5.52 1.08 8.82
N VAL A 303 -6.07 2.21 9.27
CA VAL A 303 -6.27 2.48 10.71
C VAL A 303 -7.55 1.79 11.21
N SER A 304 -8.56 1.62 10.36
CA SER A 304 -9.83 1.01 10.74
C SER A 304 -9.80 -0.53 10.79
N ALA A 305 -8.74 -1.15 10.26
CA ALA A 305 -8.77 -2.56 9.87
C ALA A 305 -7.62 -3.40 10.37
#